data_AF-A0A0M3I6M2-F1
#
_entry.id   AF-A0A0M3I6M2-F1
#
_cell.length_a   1.000
_cell.length_b   1.000
_cell.length_c   1.000
_cell.angle_alpha   90.00
_cell.angle_beta   90.00
_cell.angle_gamma   90.00
#
_symmetry.space_group_name_H-M   'P 1'
#
loop_
_entity.id
_entity.type
_entity.pdbx_description
1 polymer ?
#
loop_
_entity_poly.entity_id
_entity_poly.type
_entity_poly.pdbx_seq_one_letter_code
_entity_poly.pdbx_strand_id
1 'polypeptide(L)'
;MDYTEGVAESPQSFSNVGSPEAPNVDSQFVTKHNISAEIYQRIINYSNDLYTALDEEKQYLMGEVLYSWAVRQQKVSIGTLWSQQAHYRLLDTIHQQFEYFGELLEQTMSGVRYLQERYRHDAFDSLYVKLQQLAHYFLYYSIIVSRQPPSVVVKCGEAENHRRSRFWFNTEIR
;
A
#
# COMPACT_ATOMS: atom_id res chain seq x y z
N MET A 1 3.72 -82.44 53.38
CA MET A 1 3.36 -81.38 54.33
C MET A 1 2.70 -80.29 53.52
N ASP A 2 1.50 -79.89 53.97
CA ASP A 2 0.71 -78.69 53.67
C ASP A 2 0.17 -78.49 52.22
N TYR A 3 -1.15 -78.57 51.97
CA TYR A 3 -2.28 -77.62 52.25
C TYR A 3 -2.00 -76.24 51.58
N THR A 4 -2.77 -75.65 50.65
CA THR A 4 -4.20 -75.29 50.50
C THR A 4 -4.45 -74.74 49.07
N GLU A 5 -5.49 -75.09 48.30
CA GLU A 5 -6.81 -74.42 48.14
C GLU A 5 -6.87 -72.95 47.65
N GLY A 6 -7.67 -72.73 46.57
CA GLY A 6 -8.42 -71.49 46.23
C GLY A 6 -7.62 -70.37 45.53
N VAL A 7 -8.12 -69.54 44.61
CA VAL A 7 -9.48 -69.14 44.21
C VAL A 7 -9.41 -68.58 42.78
N ALA A 8 -10.44 -68.82 41.95
CA ALA A 8 -10.63 -68.18 40.66
C ALA A 8 -11.05 -66.72 40.82
N GLU A 9 -10.27 -65.77 40.27
CA GLU A 9 -10.65 -64.36 40.22
C GLU A 9 -11.09 -63.95 38.81
N SER A 10 -12.34 -63.50 38.78
CA SER A 10 -13.10 -62.87 37.70
C SER A 10 -12.37 -61.66 37.11
N PRO A 11 -12.54 -61.34 35.81
CA PRO A 11 -12.03 -60.10 35.26
C PRO A 11 -12.77 -58.90 35.89
N GLN A 12 -12.03 -58.03 36.56
CA GLN A 12 -12.54 -56.78 37.12
C GLN A 12 -13.07 -55.88 35.99
N SER A 13 -14.37 -55.60 36.07
CA SER A 13 -15.06 -54.61 35.26
C SER A 13 -14.50 -53.23 35.61
N PHE A 14 -13.64 -52.67 34.76
CA PHE A 14 -13.27 -51.26 34.85
C PHE A 14 -14.51 -50.42 34.53
N SER A 15 -14.82 -49.53 35.46
CA SER A 15 -15.87 -48.53 35.42
C SER A 15 -15.92 -47.80 34.07
N ASN A 16 -17.10 -47.84 33.42
CA ASN A 16 -17.50 -46.88 32.40
C ASN A 16 -17.49 -45.48 33.02
N VAL A 17 -16.34 -44.81 32.98
CA VAL A 17 -16.29 -43.35 33.05
C VAL A 17 -16.84 -42.90 31.71
N GLY A 18 -18.10 -42.48 31.70
CA GLY A 18 -18.74 -41.92 30.51
C GLY A 18 -17.81 -40.89 29.90
N SER A 19 -17.49 -41.06 28.62
CA SER A 19 -16.86 -40.02 27.82
C SER A 19 -17.57 -38.70 28.13
N PRO A 20 -16.85 -37.60 28.40
CA PRO A 20 -17.50 -36.31 28.49
C PRO A 20 -18.23 -36.13 27.16
N GLU A 21 -19.57 -36.11 27.20
CA GLU A 21 -20.38 -35.81 26.03
C GLU A 21 -19.81 -34.53 25.45
N ALA A 22 -19.16 -34.68 24.28
CA ALA A 22 -18.72 -33.52 23.52
C ALA A 22 -19.96 -32.64 23.38
N PRO A 23 -19.89 -31.36 23.79
CA PRO A 23 -21.06 -30.50 23.74
C PRO A 23 -21.62 -30.60 22.33
N ASN A 24 -22.90 -30.94 22.21
CA ASN A 24 -23.58 -31.12 20.93
C ASN A 24 -23.57 -29.77 20.20
N VAL A 25 -22.48 -29.49 19.49
CA VAL A 25 -22.31 -28.25 18.74
C VAL A 25 -23.30 -28.32 17.60
N ASP A 26 -24.29 -27.42 17.64
CA ASP A 26 -25.34 -27.33 16.61
C ASP A 26 -24.70 -27.32 15.21
N SER A 27 -25.02 -28.34 14.41
CA SER A 27 -24.48 -28.50 13.06
C SER A 27 -24.84 -27.31 12.17
N GLN A 28 -25.94 -26.60 12.45
CA GLN A 28 -26.28 -25.35 11.77
C GLN A 28 -25.35 -24.21 12.16
N PHE A 29 -24.93 -24.13 13.44
CA PHE A 29 -23.95 -23.14 13.88
C PHE A 29 -22.60 -23.36 13.20
N VAL A 30 -22.12 -24.61 13.15
CA VAL A 30 -20.86 -24.95 12.46
C VAL A 30 -20.92 -24.60 10.98
N THR A 31 -22.02 -24.92 10.32
CA THR A 31 -22.20 -24.62 8.89
C THR A 31 -22.20 -23.11 8.62
N LYS A 32 -22.94 -22.33 9.42
CA LYS A 32 -22.99 -20.86 9.29
C LYS A 32 -21.64 -20.21 9.57
N HIS A 33 -20.92 -20.70 10.58
CA HIS A 33 -19.58 -20.23 10.93
C HIS A 33 -18.56 -20.52 9.80
N ASN A 34 -18.62 -21.69 9.19
CA ASN A 34 -17.71 -22.02 8.09
C ASN A 34 -17.97 -21.17 6.84
N ILE A 35 -19.24 -20.89 6.53
CA ILE A 35 -19.61 -20.01 5.42
C ILE A 35 -19.11 -18.58 5.68
N SER A 36 -19.32 -18.04 6.89
CA SER A 36 -18.82 -16.69 7.20
C SER A 36 -17.30 -16.62 7.14
N ALA A 37 -16.60 -17.63 7.66
CA ALA A 37 -15.14 -17.72 7.58
C ALA A 37 -14.64 -17.73 6.12
N GLU A 38 -15.29 -18.46 5.22
CA GLU A 38 -14.94 -18.49 3.80
C GLU A 38 -15.11 -17.12 3.13
N ILE A 39 -16.20 -16.40 3.46
CA ILE A 39 -16.45 -15.05 2.94
C ILE A 39 -15.37 -14.08 3.41
N TYR A 40 -15.00 -14.10 4.69
CA TYR A 40 -13.94 -13.24 5.21
C TYR A 40 -12.60 -13.52 4.52
N GLN A 41 -12.25 -14.79 4.32
CA GLN A 41 -11.02 -15.15 3.61
C GLN A 41 -11.01 -14.66 2.16
N ARG A 42 -12.14 -14.75 1.45
CA ARG A 42 -12.25 -14.20 0.09
C ARG A 42 -12.07 -12.69 0.06
N ILE A 43 -12.68 -11.96 1.00
CA ILE A 43 -12.53 -10.51 1.09
C ILE A 43 -11.06 -10.14 1.33
N ILE A 44 -10.38 -10.85 2.23
CA ILE A 44 -8.96 -10.64 2.52
C ILE A 44 -8.10 -10.90 1.27
N ASN A 45 -8.36 -11.98 0.54
CA ASN A 45 -7.63 -12.30 -0.69
C ASN A 45 -7.79 -11.21 -1.75
N TYR A 46 -9.02 -10.81 -2.06
CA TYR A 46 -9.26 -9.72 -3.01
C TYR A 46 -8.64 -8.39 -2.56
N SER A 47 -8.60 -8.14 -1.25
CA SER A 47 -7.97 -6.93 -0.72
C SER A 47 -6.45 -6.95 -0.89
N ASN A 48 -5.81 -8.12 -0.78
CA ASN A 48 -4.38 -8.30 -1.04
C ASN A 48 -4.05 -8.17 -2.54
N ASP A 49 -4.91 -8.70 -3.41
CA ASP A 49 -4.77 -8.56 -4.86
C ASP A 49 -4.89 -7.08 -5.26
N LEU A 50 -5.88 -6.38 -4.69
CA LEU A 50 -6.06 -4.94 -4.89
C LEU A 50 -4.84 -4.13 -4.42
N TYR A 51 -4.28 -4.47 -3.25
CA TYR A 51 -3.04 -3.85 -2.79
C TYR A 51 -1.89 -4.05 -3.77
N THR A 52 -1.74 -5.27 -4.31
CA THR A 52 -0.69 -5.58 -5.29
C THR A 52 -0.85 -4.75 -6.56
N ALA A 53 -2.07 -4.66 -7.10
CA ALA A 53 -2.37 -3.83 -8.26
C ALA A 53 -2.08 -2.34 -8.01
N LEU A 54 -2.40 -1.82 -6.81
CA LEU A 54 -2.09 -0.44 -6.43
C LEU A 54 -0.58 -0.20 -6.31
N ASP A 55 0.19 -1.17 -5.80
CA ASP A 55 1.65 -1.03 -5.73
C ASP A 55 2.27 -1.04 -7.13
N GLU A 56 1.82 -1.92 -8.02
CA GLU A 56 2.25 -1.99 -9.41
C GLU A 56 1.96 -0.68 -10.16
N GLU A 57 0.73 -0.14 -10.04
CA GLU A 57 0.36 1.13 -10.67
C GLU A 57 1.20 2.29 -10.11
N LYS A 58 1.42 2.33 -8.79
CA LYS A 58 2.34 3.31 -8.17
C LYS A 58 3.75 3.16 -8.75
N GLN A 59 4.28 1.94 -8.91
CA GLN A 59 5.60 1.73 -9.49
C GLN A 59 5.68 2.20 -10.94
N TYR A 60 4.64 1.96 -11.74
CA TYR A 60 4.53 2.44 -13.10
C TYR A 60 4.51 3.98 -13.17
N LEU A 61 3.61 4.63 -12.41
CA LEU A 61 3.47 6.09 -12.40
C LEU A 61 4.76 6.80 -11.93
N MET A 62 5.42 6.27 -10.90
CA MET A 62 6.64 6.88 -10.36
C MET A 62 7.87 6.55 -11.19
N GLY A 63 8.06 5.26 -11.52
CA GLY A 63 9.27 4.74 -12.14
C GLY A 63 9.31 4.92 -13.65
N GLU A 64 8.20 4.70 -14.35
CA GLU A 64 8.19 4.78 -15.81
C GLU A 64 7.71 6.15 -16.28
N VAL A 65 6.64 6.70 -15.69
CA VAL A 65 6.04 7.95 -16.17
C VAL A 65 6.82 9.17 -15.65
N LEU A 66 6.83 9.38 -14.33
CA LEU A 66 7.38 10.59 -13.73
C LEU A 66 8.91 10.65 -13.83
N TYR A 67 9.60 9.56 -13.53
CA TYR A 67 11.06 9.51 -13.64
C TYR A 67 11.53 9.72 -15.09
N SER A 68 10.88 9.09 -16.08
CA SER A 68 11.22 9.34 -17.50
C SER A 68 11.01 10.79 -17.90
N TRP A 69 9.95 11.43 -17.39
CA TRP A 69 9.72 12.86 -17.61
C TRP A 69 10.84 13.70 -16.99
N ALA A 70 11.25 13.40 -15.75
CA ALA A 70 12.32 14.11 -15.04
C ALA A 70 13.68 13.98 -15.72
N VAL A 71 14.05 12.78 -16.18
CA VAL A 71 15.30 12.56 -16.92
C VAL A 71 15.31 13.34 -18.24
N ARG A 72 14.17 13.38 -18.95
CA ARG A 72 14.04 14.18 -20.17
C ARG A 72 14.13 15.68 -19.89
N GLN A 73 13.60 16.15 -18.76
CA GLN A 73 13.66 17.55 -18.34
C GLN A 73 15.11 18.07 -18.32
N GLN A 74 16.07 17.25 -17.87
CA GLN A 74 17.49 17.61 -17.84
C GLN A 74 18.02 17.98 -19.23
N LYS A 75 17.65 17.21 -20.26
CA LYS A 75 18.07 17.46 -21.66
C LYS A 75 17.31 18.63 -22.28
N VAL A 76 16.03 18.77 -21.98
CA VAL A 76 15.18 19.82 -22.55
C VAL A 76 15.52 21.20 -21.94
N SER A 77 16.06 21.25 -20.72
CA SER A 77 16.45 22.50 -20.04
C SER A 77 17.46 23.35 -20.80
N ILE A 78 18.28 22.75 -21.67
CA ILE A 78 19.24 23.44 -22.54
C ILE A 78 18.70 23.68 -23.96
N GLY A 79 17.47 23.23 -24.25
CA GLY A 79 16.80 23.40 -25.54
C GLY A 79 16.11 24.75 -25.68
N THR A 80 15.44 24.96 -26.82
CA THR A 80 14.67 26.19 -27.07
C THR A 80 13.51 26.34 -26.09
N LEU A 81 13.06 27.59 -25.87
CA LEU A 81 11.89 27.89 -25.03
C LEU A 81 10.63 27.11 -25.46
N TRP A 82 10.45 26.94 -26.77
CA TRP A 82 9.31 26.18 -27.30
C TRP A 82 9.40 24.69 -26.90
N SER A 83 10.58 24.08 -27.03
CA SER A 83 10.81 22.69 -26.62
C SER A 83 10.57 22.50 -25.11
N GLN A 84 11.00 23.47 -24.29
CA GLN A 84 10.75 23.48 -22.86
C GLN A 84 9.26 23.56 -22.53
N GLN A 85 8.53 24.50 -23.15
CA GLN A 85 7.09 24.66 -22.95
C GLN A 85 6.30 23.41 -23.37
N ALA A 86 6.66 22.80 -24.50
CA ALA A 86 6.02 21.57 -24.96
C ALA A 86 6.23 20.42 -23.95
N HIS A 87 7.42 20.28 -23.40
CA HIS A 87 7.73 19.27 -22.36
C HIS A 87 7.00 19.54 -21.04
N TYR A 88 6.88 20.81 -20.63
CA TYR A 88 6.17 21.17 -19.40
C TYR A 88 4.66 20.92 -19.48
N ARG A 89 4.04 21.07 -20.66
CA ARG A 89 2.62 20.71 -20.86
C ARG A 89 2.33 19.22 -20.67
N LEU A 90 3.31 18.34 -20.88
CA LEU A 90 3.12 16.91 -20.60
C LEU A 90 2.87 16.64 -19.11
N LEU A 91 3.35 17.54 -18.24
CA LEU A 91 3.15 17.42 -16.80
C LEU A 91 1.67 17.56 -16.42
N ASP A 92 0.84 18.24 -17.22
CA ASP A 92 -0.59 18.32 -16.96
C ASP A 92 -1.29 16.96 -17.13
N THR A 93 -0.85 16.16 -18.10
CA THR A 93 -1.34 14.79 -18.27
C THR A 93 -0.89 13.89 -17.13
N ILE A 94 0.39 13.99 -16.73
CA ILE A 94 0.93 13.21 -15.60
C ILE A 94 0.20 13.60 -14.30
N HIS A 95 -0.05 14.88 -14.09
CA HIS A 95 -0.81 15.37 -12.94
C HIS A 95 -2.21 14.74 -12.88
N GLN A 96 -2.93 14.70 -14.01
CA GLN A 96 -4.25 14.07 -14.06
C GLN A 96 -4.21 12.57 -13.71
N GLN A 97 -3.16 11.86 -14.15
CA GLN A 97 -2.96 10.44 -13.81
C GLN A 97 -2.70 10.26 -12.31
N PHE A 98 -1.90 11.15 -11.73
CA PHE A 98 -1.57 11.13 -10.30
C PHE A 98 -2.77 11.48 -9.42
N GLU A 99 -3.57 12.48 -9.80
CA GLU A 99 -4.83 12.81 -9.12
C GLU A 99 -5.78 11.61 -9.13
N TYR A 100 -6.00 11.00 -10.30
CA TYR A 100 -6.86 9.83 -10.42
C TYR A 100 -6.40 8.65 -9.54
N PHE A 101 -5.10 8.34 -9.55
CA PHE A 101 -4.55 7.30 -8.69
C PHE A 101 -4.67 7.66 -7.19
N GLY A 102 -4.43 8.93 -6.84
CA GLY A 102 -4.58 9.43 -5.48
C GLY A 102 -6.01 9.27 -4.95
N GLU A 103 -7.01 9.65 -5.75
CA GLU A 103 -8.43 9.45 -5.42
C GLU A 103 -8.76 7.97 -5.22
N LEU A 104 -8.30 7.09 -6.13
CA LEU A 104 -8.53 5.65 -6.01
C LEU A 104 -7.92 5.07 -4.73
N LEU A 105 -6.70 5.50 -4.40
CA LEU A 105 -6.00 5.07 -3.19
C LEU A 105 -6.72 5.56 -1.92
N GLU A 106 -7.16 6.82 -1.91
CA GLU A 106 -7.90 7.43 -0.79
C GLU A 106 -9.24 6.74 -0.55
N GLN A 107 -10.00 6.47 -1.61
CA GLN A 107 -11.24 5.69 -1.54
C GLN A 107 -11.00 4.27 -1.02
N THR A 108 -9.93 3.62 -1.48
CA THR A 108 -9.56 2.27 -1.03
C THR A 108 -9.22 2.28 0.46
N MET A 109 -8.40 3.21 0.92
CA MET A 109 -8.05 3.36 2.33
C MET A 109 -9.27 3.64 3.21
N SER A 110 -10.18 4.50 2.76
CA SER A 110 -11.45 4.77 3.44
C SER A 110 -12.34 3.53 3.53
N GLY A 111 -12.41 2.73 2.47
CA GLY A 111 -13.12 1.45 2.47
C GLY A 111 -12.53 0.43 3.45
N VAL A 112 -11.20 0.30 3.50
CA VAL A 112 -10.51 -0.58 4.46
C VAL A 112 -10.73 -0.10 5.90
N ARG A 113 -10.67 1.21 6.14
CA ARG A 113 -10.95 1.79 7.46
C ARG A 113 -12.36 1.46 7.96
N TYR A 114 -13.36 1.54 7.08
CA TYR A 114 -14.72 1.11 7.40
C TYR A 114 -14.79 -0.36 7.83
N LEU A 115 -14.04 -1.24 7.14
CA LEU A 115 -13.98 -2.66 7.50
C LEU A 115 -13.27 -2.90 8.84
N GLN A 116 -12.20 -2.17 9.13
CA GLN A 116 -11.50 -2.24 10.42
C GLN A 116 -12.44 -1.87 11.58
N GLU A 117 -13.15 -0.75 11.45
CA GLU A 117 -14.06 -0.25 12.49
C GLU A 117 -15.22 -1.22 12.76
N ARG A 118 -15.70 -1.92 11.72
CA ARG A 118 -16.87 -2.79 11.82
C ARG A 118 -16.55 -4.24 12.22
N TYR A 119 -15.43 -4.80 11.75
CA TYR A 119 -15.17 -6.24 11.85
C TYR A 119 -13.93 -6.60 12.70
N ARG A 120 -13.12 -5.62 13.15
CA ARG A 120 -11.96 -5.80 14.05
C ARG A 120 -11.15 -7.08 13.77
N HIS A 121 -10.65 -7.20 12.56
CA HIS A 121 -9.86 -8.34 12.12
C HIS A 121 -8.44 -7.89 11.75
N ASP A 122 -7.42 -8.54 12.31
CA ASP A 122 -6.00 -8.13 12.20
C ASP A 122 -5.51 -7.98 10.75
N ALA A 123 -6.06 -8.78 9.82
CA ALA A 123 -5.74 -8.66 8.39
C ALA A 123 -6.05 -7.27 7.82
N PHE A 124 -7.15 -6.63 8.25
CA PHE A 124 -7.50 -5.28 7.80
C PHE A 124 -6.58 -4.22 8.42
N ASP A 125 -6.13 -4.44 9.66
CA ASP A 125 -5.13 -3.58 10.29
C ASP A 125 -3.79 -3.64 9.57
N SER A 126 -3.32 -4.84 9.23
CA SER A 126 -2.12 -5.00 8.44
C SER A 126 -2.25 -4.38 7.04
N LEU A 127 -3.40 -4.54 6.38
CA LEU A 127 -3.64 -3.99 5.06
C LEU A 127 -3.65 -2.45 5.09
N TYR A 128 -4.33 -1.86 6.06
CA TYR A 128 -4.41 -0.41 6.20
C TYR A 128 -3.02 0.21 6.38
N VAL A 129 -2.17 -0.37 7.22
CA VAL A 129 -0.79 0.10 7.43
C VAL A 129 0.02 0.02 6.13
N LYS A 130 -0.14 -1.06 5.34
CA LYS A 130 0.54 -1.18 4.04
C LYS A 130 0.07 -0.11 3.05
N LEU A 131 -1.23 0.13 2.96
CA LEU A 131 -1.80 1.18 2.10
C LEU A 131 -1.35 2.57 2.56
N GLN A 132 -1.28 2.82 3.86
CA GLN A 132 -0.79 4.08 4.42
C GLN A 132 0.68 4.32 4.05
N GLN A 133 1.51 3.28 4.10
CA GLN A 133 2.91 3.37 3.65
C GLN A 133 2.95 3.67 2.15
N LEU A 134 2.17 2.94 1.33
CA LEU A 134 2.07 3.16 -0.12
C LEU A 134 1.70 4.62 -0.42
N ALA A 135 0.67 5.15 0.24
CA ALA A 135 0.23 6.54 0.09
C ALA A 135 1.32 7.54 0.50
N HIS A 136 1.98 7.31 1.63
CA HIS A 136 3.07 8.19 2.06
C HIS A 136 4.22 8.21 1.06
N TYR A 137 4.64 7.04 0.56
CA TYR A 137 5.65 6.95 -0.50
C TYR A 137 5.20 7.66 -1.77
N PHE A 138 3.96 7.43 -2.22
CA PHE A 138 3.41 8.06 -3.41
C PHE A 138 3.42 9.59 -3.31
N LEU A 139 2.92 10.14 -2.19
CA LEU A 139 2.86 11.60 -1.96
C LEU A 139 4.24 12.23 -1.79
N TYR A 140 5.18 11.53 -1.16
CA TYR A 140 6.52 12.09 -0.94
C TYR A 140 7.29 12.21 -2.26
N TYR A 141 7.17 11.21 -3.14
CA TYR A 141 7.90 11.18 -4.41
C TYR A 141 7.14 11.81 -5.59
N SER A 142 5.86 12.18 -5.43
CA SER A 142 5.11 12.93 -6.44
C SER A 142 5.51 14.40 -6.52
N ILE A 143 6.10 14.96 -5.45
CA ILE A 143 6.55 16.36 -5.40
C ILE A 143 7.79 16.52 -6.26
N ILE A 144 7.73 17.39 -7.26
CA ILE A 144 8.83 17.61 -8.19
C ILE A 144 9.12 19.09 -8.46
N VAL A 145 10.32 19.34 -8.98
CA VAL A 145 10.66 20.64 -9.57
C VAL A 145 10.13 20.67 -11.01
N SER A 146 8.93 21.22 -11.20
CA SER A 146 8.27 21.32 -12.51
C SER A 146 9.04 22.24 -13.47
N ARG A 147 9.67 23.29 -12.93
CA ARG A 147 10.54 24.20 -13.68
C ARG A 147 11.87 24.36 -12.97
N GLN A 148 12.93 23.87 -13.62
CA GLN A 148 14.29 23.97 -13.11
C GLN A 148 14.77 25.42 -13.08
N PRO A 149 15.58 25.81 -12.09
CA PRO A 149 16.36 27.02 -12.18
C PRO A 149 17.35 26.93 -13.36
N PRO A 150 17.71 28.06 -14.00
CA PRO A 150 18.68 28.06 -15.08
C PRO A 150 20.04 27.56 -14.59
N SER A 151 20.63 26.59 -15.29
CA SER A 151 21.90 25.95 -14.92
C SER A 151 23.10 26.91 -14.95
N VAL A 152 23.03 27.97 -15.75
CA VAL A 152 24.06 29.01 -15.85
C VAL A 152 23.38 30.36 -15.93
N VAL A 153 23.83 31.30 -15.10
CA VAL A 153 23.43 32.70 -15.17
C VAL A 153 24.64 33.52 -15.63
N VAL A 154 24.60 34.03 -16.86
CA VAL A 154 25.70 34.81 -17.44
C VAL A 154 25.46 36.30 -17.20
N LYS A 155 26.46 36.97 -16.61
CA LYS A 155 26.47 38.42 -16.42
C LYS A 155 26.99 39.09 -17.69
N CYS A 156 26.12 39.68 -18.50
CA CYS A 156 26.53 40.46 -19.67
C CYS A 156 26.57 41.95 -19.33
N GLY A 157 27.77 42.57 -19.28
CA GLY A 157 27.96 44.04 -19.19
C GLY A 157 28.76 44.56 -17.98
N GLU A 158 29.11 45.86 -18.04
CA GLU A 158 29.99 46.68 -17.15
C GLU A 158 29.57 46.79 -15.66
N ALA A 159 28.92 45.78 -15.10
CA ALA A 159 28.53 45.75 -13.70
C ALA A 159 29.67 45.26 -12.78
N GLU A 160 30.93 45.62 -13.05
CA GLU A 160 32.10 45.20 -12.25
C GLU A 160 32.06 45.72 -10.80
N ASN A 161 31.34 46.81 -10.52
CA ASN A 161 31.44 47.54 -9.24
C ASN A 161 30.35 47.23 -8.20
N HIS A 162 29.54 46.18 -8.38
CA HIS A 162 28.54 45.78 -7.37
C HIS A 162 28.91 44.46 -6.70
N ARG A 163 29.34 44.58 -5.43
CA ARG A 163 29.74 43.50 -4.51
C ARG A 163 28.68 42.40 -4.29
N ARG A 164 27.43 42.60 -4.74
CA ARG A 164 26.35 41.61 -4.71
C ARG A 164 25.70 41.52 -6.09
N SER A 165 25.99 40.45 -6.82
CA SER A 165 25.27 40.11 -8.03
C SER A 165 23.92 39.50 -7.64
N ARG A 166 22.83 40.25 -7.85
CA ARG A 166 21.45 39.74 -7.66
C ARG A 166 20.92 39.33 -9.02
N PHE A 167 20.76 38.02 -9.22
CA PHE A 167 20.09 37.48 -10.39
C PHE A 167 18.77 36.87 -9.97
N TRP A 168 17.70 37.32 -10.62
CA TRP A 168 16.37 36.76 -10.43
C TRP A 168 16.20 35.60 -11.39
N PHE A 169 15.75 34.47 -10.87
CA PHE A 169 15.34 33.32 -11.67
C PHE A 169 14.04 32.75 -11.11
N ASN A 170 13.31 32.05 -11.97
CA ASN A 170 12.05 31.42 -11.61
C ASN A 170 12.26 29.91 -11.56
N THR A 171 11.87 29.31 -10.44
CA THR A 171 11.78 27.86 -10.24
C THR A 171 10.37 27.57 -9.75
N GLU A 172 9.87 26.38 -10.07
CA GLU A 172 8.51 25.99 -9.70
C GLU A 172 8.55 24.56 -9.13
N ILE A 173 7.83 24.36 -8.03
CA ILE A 173 7.57 23.07 -7.41
C ILE A 173 6.09 22.77 -7.64
N ARG A 174 5.80 21.54 -8.07
CA ARG A 174 4.45 21.05 -8.28
C ARG A 174 4.28 19.72 -7.56
#